data_AF-A0A8R2ACJ9-F1
#
_entry.id   AF-A0A8R2ACJ9-F1
#
_cell.length_a   1.000
_cell.length_b   1.000
_cell.length_c   1.000
_cell.angle_alpha   90.00
_cell.angle_beta   90.00
_cell.angle_gamma   90.00
#
_symmetry.space_group_name_H-M   'P 1'
#
loop_
_entity.id
_entity.type
_entity.pdbx_description
1 polymer ?
#
loop_
_entity_poly.entity_id
_entity_poly.type
_entity_poly.pdbx_seq_one_letter_code
_entity_poly.pdbx_strand_id
1 'polypeptide(L)'
;MSQNIPYGGFSWYAGNPDVALAQLEYMEEADDVGRVYEVDISYPQSLHDEHNDMPFLPHASIPRGSKVRKLMVTFERKENYVIHYMNLKQAIANGLIVEKVHRVLQFRQSRWLAPYIALNTGMRARAANKFEEQFFKDMNNSVFGKTMESMRKRINVELVSCPARMRKLINRPTFKQCTNYSENLAAVTMHNKEIDFCKPIYIGFVILERSKELMYEYHYNVMKRHYGDNISLLYTDTDSLIYHVKTRDFYDDVANNPNLLNRMDASNLPPDHRCYTLARMKLPGYFKDEIAGRNMHRFIGLRAKSYAYDIEGTVNIRSKGVRGHVIRNHLTFNDHMRCLFADDDDDDDDDDDDGSDAEDYRDKEFDASTGRLIARDCARIVIKRIHRNAAIAVIPPTTQHPPPQPPPPPPPPPPPPQSYMPYTAYGENISIRSYKHQVSTIRTSKLVLNRFDDKRHILPNRIDTLAHGHYRID
;
A
#
# COMPACT_ATOMS: atom_id res chain seq x y z
N MET A 1 18.43 -7.25 3.96
CA MET A 1 18.93 -7.78 5.26
C MET A 1 20.10 -8.75 5.11
N SER A 2 20.17 -9.56 4.06
CA SER A 2 21.27 -10.52 3.83
C SER A 2 22.53 -9.93 3.17
N GLN A 3 22.55 -8.62 2.92
CA GLN A 3 23.62 -7.87 2.26
C GLN A 3 24.42 -7.06 3.29
N ASN A 4 25.40 -6.27 2.84
CA ASN A 4 26.14 -5.37 3.71
C ASN A 4 25.22 -4.32 4.33
N ILE A 5 25.26 -4.20 5.65
CA ILE A 5 24.46 -3.25 6.43
C ILE A 5 25.39 -2.54 7.42
N PRO A 6 25.18 -1.23 7.66
CA PRO A 6 25.90 -0.47 8.67
C PRO A 6 25.88 -1.14 10.05
N TYR A 7 27.01 -1.11 10.75
CA TYR A 7 27.11 -1.51 12.15
C TYR A 7 27.80 -0.48 13.05
N GLY A 8 28.48 0.52 12.48
CA GLY A 8 29.15 1.56 13.27
C GLY A 8 30.14 2.42 12.47
N GLY A 9 30.98 3.17 13.19
CA GLY A 9 32.02 4.01 12.57
C GLY A 9 31.47 5.17 11.75
N PHE A 10 30.34 5.75 12.18
CA PHE A 10 29.72 6.89 11.51
C PHE A 10 30.59 8.14 11.66
N SER A 11 30.98 8.74 10.53
CA SER A 11 31.68 10.02 10.50
C SER A 11 31.28 10.82 9.27
N TRP A 12 31.30 12.14 9.40
CA TRP A 12 31.18 13.00 8.22
C TRP A 12 32.45 12.89 7.39
N TYR A 13 32.29 12.76 6.08
CA TYR A 13 33.41 12.77 5.16
C TYR A 13 34.11 14.13 5.23
N ALA A 14 35.39 14.14 5.62
CA ALA A 14 36.15 15.36 5.87
C ALA A 14 36.66 16.05 4.59
N GLY A 15 36.70 15.31 3.47
CA GLY A 15 37.15 15.83 2.18
C GLY A 15 36.06 16.58 1.41
N ASN A 16 36.38 16.99 0.19
CA ASN A 16 35.40 17.60 -0.71
C ASN A 16 34.28 16.59 -1.08
N PRO A 17 32.99 16.90 -0.84
CA PRO A 17 31.87 16.05 -1.22
C PRO A 17 31.84 15.62 -2.70
N ASP A 18 32.33 16.46 -3.62
CA ASP A 18 32.38 16.13 -5.05
C ASP A 18 33.41 15.02 -5.35
N VAL A 19 34.52 14.99 -4.61
CA VAL A 19 35.49 13.89 -4.67
C VAL A 19 34.86 12.60 -4.14
N ALA A 20 34.05 12.69 -3.08
CA ALA A 20 33.31 11.54 -2.57
C ALA A 20 32.27 11.03 -3.58
N LEU A 21 31.67 11.91 -4.38
CA LEU A 21 30.77 11.50 -5.47
C LEU A 21 31.53 10.83 -6.62
N ALA A 22 32.68 11.37 -7.04
CA ALA A 22 33.51 10.73 -8.07
C ALA A 22 33.98 9.32 -7.65
N GLN A 23 34.30 9.13 -6.37
CA GLN A 23 34.66 7.81 -5.82
C GLN A 23 33.53 6.79 -5.85
N LEU A 24 32.26 7.22 -5.98
CA LEU A 24 31.10 6.35 -5.97
C LEU A 24 31.13 5.30 -7.10
N GLU A 25 31.73 5.65 -8.24
CA GLU A 25 31.87 4.76 -9.41
C GLU A 25 32.58 3.44 -9.03
N TYR A 26 33.61 3.53 -8.19
CA TYR A 26 34.47 2.42 -7.79
C TYR A 26 34.03 1.73 -6.49
N MET A 27 33.00 2.25 -5.83
CA MET A 27 32.47 1.63 -4.61
C MET A 27 31.58 0.43 -4.96
N GLU A 28 31.82 -0.68 -4.28
CA GLU A 28 31.13 -1.93 -4.50
C GLU A 28 30.30 -2.35 -3.27
N GLU A 29 29.29 -3.18 -3.50
CA GLU A 29 28.41 -3.67 -2.43
C GLU A 29 29.21 -4.37 -1.31
N ALA A 30 30.27 -5.09 -1.70
CA ALA A 30 31.07 -5.90 -0.79
C ALA A 30 32.04 -5.09 0.07
N ASP A 31 32.22 -3.80 -0.22
CA ASP A 31 33.16 -2.94 0.52
C ASP A 31 32.79 -2.84 2.00
N ASP A 32 33.81 -2.77 2.86
CA ASP A 32 33.65 -2.59 4.32
C ASP A 32 33.14 -1.19 4.69
N VAL A 33 33.09 -0.28 3.72
CA VAL A 33 32.72 1.12 3.89
C VAL A 33 31.52 1.45 3.00
N GLY A 34 30.47 1.99 3.60
CA GLY A 34 29.33 2.54 2.89
C GLY A 34 29.20 4.05 3.10
N ARG A 35 28.36 4.69 2.28
CA ARG A 35 28.06 6.12 2.36
C ARG A 35 26.56 6.42 2.26
N VAL A 36 26.15 7.51 2.92
CA VAL A 36 24.86 8.18 2.70
C VAL A 36 25.16 9.59 2.20
N TYR A 37 24.50 9.99 1.12
CA TYR A 37 24.67 11.29 0.50
C TYR A 37 23.44 12.15 0.76
N GLU A 38 23.64 13.45 0.99
CA GLU A 38 22.60 14.47 0.90
C GLU A 38 22.84 15.29 -0.35
N VAL A 39 21.94 15.19 -1.33
CA VAL A 39 22.16 15.67 -2.69
C VAL A 39 20.95 16.38 -3.26
N ASP A 40 21.20 17.31 -4.17
CA ASP A 40 20.18 17.81 -5.09
C ASP A 40 20.26 17.02 -6.39
N ILE A 41 19.11 16.52 -6.86
CA ILE A 41 19.00 15.67 -8.04
C ILE A 41 17.91 16.20 -8.95
N SER A 42 18.25 16.34 -10.23
CA SER A 42 17.29 16.63 -11.29
C SER A 42 16.97 15.40 -12.12
N TYR A 43 15.75 15.43 -12.67
CA TYR A 43 15.22 14.37 -13.51
C TYR A 43 15.13 14.88 -14.95
N PRO A 44 15.94 14.37 -15.89
CA PRO A 44 15.86 14.78 -17.28
C PRO A 44 14.50 14.47 -17.91
N GLN A 45 13.95 15.43 -18.67
CA GLN A 45 12.68 15.27 -19.37
C GLN A 45 12.68 14.10 -20.36
N SER A 46 13.83 13.79 -20.97
CA SER A 46 14.00 12.68 -21.90
C SER A 46 13.69 11.31 -21.27
N LEU A 47 13.75 11.19 -19.95
CA LEU A 47 13.49 9.95 -19.22
C LEU A 47 12.04 9.83 -18.74
N HIS A 48 11.21 10.87 -18.90
CA HIS A 48 9.87 10.89 -18.31
C HIS A 48 8.98 9.77 -18.86
N ASP A 49 8.99 9.55 -20.18
CA ASP A 49 8.17 8.49 -20.79
C ASP A 49 8.66 7.09 -20.38
N GLU A 50 9.99 6.87 -20.43
CA GLU A 50 10.60 5.58 -20.10
C GLU A 50 10.40 5.21 -18.63
N HIS A 51 10.50 6.20 -17.74
CA HIS A 51 10.41 5.99 -16.30
C HIS A 51 9.02 6.28 -15.71
N ASN A 52 8.01 6.58 -16.53
CA ASN A 52 6.69 7.01 -16.06
C ASN A 52 6.05 5.99 -15.10
N ASP A 53 6.23 4.70 -15.38
CA ASP A 53 5.66 3.60 -14.59
C ASP A 53 6.18 3.62 -13.14
N MET A 54 7.48 3.83 -12.94
CA MET A 54 8.11 3.76 -11.63
C MET A 54 9.27 4.77 -11.46
N PRO A 55 9.00 6.08 -11.37
CA PRO A 55 10.07 7.07 -11.20
C PRO A 55 10.96 6.78 -9.98
N PHE A 56 12.26 6.98 -10.17
CA PHE A 56 13.27 6.88 -9.13
C PHE A 56 13.07 7.90 -7.99
N LEU A 57 13.62 7.58 -6.83
CA LEU A 57 13.75 8.48 -5.68
C LEU A 57 12.42 8.99 -5.13
N PRO A 58 11.55 8.09 -4.63
CA PRO A 58 10.28 8.49 -4.04
C PRO A 58 10.54 9.37 -2.82
N HIS A 59 9.66 10.36 -2.62
CA HIS A 59 9.76 11.30 -1.51
C HIS A 59 8.39 11.54 -0.86
N ALA A 60 8.40 12.00 0.39
CA ALA A 60 7.17 12.21 1.13
C ALA A 60 6.66 13.64 0.92
N SER A 61 5.64 13.83 0.09
CA SER A 61 5.00 15.13 -0.19
C SER A 61 3.48 15.07 -0.05
N ILE A 62 2.83 16.22 -0.12
CA ILE A 62 1.37 16.32 -0.12
C ILE A 62 0.95 16.49 -1.59
N PRO A 63 0.31 15.48 -2.21
CA PRO A 63 -0.15 15.63 -3.58
C PRO A 63 -1.19 16.75 -3.71
N ARG A 64 -1.27 17.34 -4.92
CA ARG A 64 -2.28 18.36 -5.24
C ARG A 64 -3.68 17.83 -4.95
N GLY A 65 -4.52 18.61 -4.27
CA GLY A 65 -5.87 18.20 -3.84
C GLY A 65 -5.92 17.29 -2.60
N SER A 66 -4.78 16.98 -1.98
CA SER A 66 -4.72 16.16 -0.75
C SER A 66 -4.37 17.00 0.47
N LYS A 67 -4.86 16.60 1.64
CA LYS A 67 -4.44 17.14 2.95
C LYS A 67 -3.43 16.23 3.67
N VAL A 68 -3.11 15.08 3.08
CA VAL A 68 -2.34 14.01 3.73
C VAL A 68 -1.00 13.85 3.03
N ARG A 69 0.09 13.87 3.80
CA ARG A 69 1.42 13.55 3.29
C ARG A 69 1.50 12.07 2.89
N LYS A 70 1.97 11.81 1.68
CA LYS A 70 2.08 10.48 1.07
C LYS A 70 3.48 10.29 0.51
N LEU A 71 3.87 9.02 0.36
CA LEU A 71 5.04 8.68 -0.44
C LEU A 71 4.66 8.76 -1.92
N MET A 72 5.37 9.61 -2.65
CA MET A 72 5.12 10.01 -4.03
C MET A 72 6.30 9.63 -4.91
N VAL A 73 6.01 9.09 -6.09
CA VAL A 73 6.97 8.86 -7.18
C VAL A 73 6.72 9.93 -8.23
N THR A 74 7.65 10.88 -8.37
CA THR A 74 7.46 12.10 -9.19
C THR A 74 8.76 12.45 -9.89
N PHE A 75 8.66 13.15 -11.02
CA PHE A 75 9.80 13.69 -11.78
C PHE A 75 10.30 15.05 -11.26
N GLU A 76 9.66 15.59 -10.22
CA GLU A 76 10.07 16.84 -9.60
C GLU A 76 11.52 16.76 -9.10
N ARG A 77 12.26 17.88 -9.21
CA ARG A 77 13.59 18.06 -8.61
C ARG A 77 13.57 17.64 -7.14
N LYS A 78 14.59 16.89 -6.71
CA LYS A 78 14.76 16.50 -5.30
C LYS A 78 15.82 17.39 -4.68
N GLU A 79 15.47 18.08 -3.60
CA GLU A 79 16.39 18.94 -2.84
C GLU A 79 16.74 18.30 -1.51
N ASN A 80 18.01 18.38 -1.11
CA ASN A 80 18.54 17.81 0.14
C ASN A 80 18.10 16.34 0.34
N TYR A 81 18.08 15.57 -0.75
CA TYR A 81 17.61 14.20 -0.75
C TYR A 81 18.66 13.29 -0.09
N VAL A 82 18.24 12.57 0.96
CA VAL A 82 19.11 11.65 1.70
C VAL A 82 19.01 10.25 1.10
N ILE A 83 20.12 9.75 0.56
CA ILE A 83 20.15 8.53 -0.25
C ILE A 83 21.34 7.65 0.07
N HIS A 84 21.13 6.33 0.07
CA HIS A 84 22.19 5.34 0.22
C HIS A 84 23.03 5.25 -1.08
N TYR A 85 24.35 5.10 -0.95
CA TYR A 85 25.28 5.13 -2.08
C TYR A 85 24.90 4.19 -3.24
N MET A 86 24.43 2.97 -2.96
CA MET A 86 24.03 2.02 -4.02
C MET A 86 22.79 2.48 -4.80
N ASN A 87 21.82 3.09 -4.11
CA ASN A 87 20.62 3.61 -4.74
C ASN A 87 20.95 4.88 -5.55
N LEU A 88 21.91 5.69 -5.08
CA LEU A 88 22.45 6.81 -5.84
C LEU A 88 23.21 6.34 -7.10
N LYS A 89 24.06 5.32 -6.97
CA LYS A 89 24.78 4.70 -8.09
C LYS A 89 23.79 4.17 -9.14
N GLN A 90 22.73 3.49 -8.71
CA GLN A 90 21.66 3.03 -9.60
C GLN A 90 20.91 4.18 -10.28
N ALA A 91 20.55 5.24 -9.54
CA ALA A 91 19.87 6.41 -10.11
C ALA A 91 20.73 7.10 -11.19
N ILE A 92 22.02 7.31 -10.94
CA ILE A 92 22.96 7.89 -11.90
C ILE A 92 23.12 6.98 -13.13
N ALA A 93 23.24 5.67 -12.92
CA ALA A 93 23.33 4.70 -14.02
C ALA A 93 22.07 4.68 -14.91
N ASN A 94 20.91 5.10 -14.38
CA ASN A 94 19.66 5.29 -15.13
C ASN A 94 19.46 6.75 -15.57
N GLY A 95 20.53 7.56 -15.61
CA GLY A 95 20.51 8.90 -16.23
C GLY A 95 20.03 10.05 -15.34
N LEU A 96 19.76 9.84 -14.05
CA LEU A 96 19.47 10.95 -13.14
C LEU A 96 20.74 11.79 -12.90
N ILE A 97 20.56 13.10 -12.77
CA ILE A 97 21.68 14.05 -12.68
C ILE A 97 21.82 14.54 -11.24
N VAL A 98 22.97 14.28 -10.62
CA VAL A 98 23.33 14.91 -9.34
C VAL A 98 23.87 16.30 -9.62
N GLU A 99 23.18 17.31 -9.13
CA GLU A 99 23.56 18.72 -9.37
C GLU A 99 24.44 19.26 -8.24
N LYS A 100 24.23 18.76 -7.02
CA LYS A 100 24.98 19.20 -5.85
C LYS A 100 25.06 18.10 -4.79
N VAL A 101 26.22 17.98 -4.16
CA VAL A 101 26.41 17.19 -2.94
C VAL A 101 26.62 18.11 -1.76
N HIS A 102 25.71 18.08 -0.79
CA HIS A 102 25.78 18.94 0.40
C HIS A 102 26.69 18.36 1.47
N ARG A 103 26.56 17.06 1.74
CA ARG A 103 27.38 16.35 2.72
C ARG A 103 27.30 14.85 2.51
N VAL A 104 28.31 14.15 3.01
CA VAL A 104 28.44 12.69 2.91
C VAL A 104 28.71 12.11 4.29
N LEU A 105 27.90 11.15 4.70
CA LEU A 105 28.08 10.38 5.92
C LEU A 105 28.71 9.03 5.56
N GLN A 106 29.87 8.72 6.11
CA GLN A 106 30.57 7.46 5.92
C GLN A 106 30.31 6.53 7.12
N PHE A 107 30.26 5.23 6.88
CA PHE A 107 30.06 4.22 7.92
C PHE A 107 30.74 2.90 7.57
N ARG A 108 30.98 2.06 8.57
CA ARG A 108 31.42 0.67 8.38
C ARG A 108 30.20 -0.24 8.22
N GLN A 109 30.28 -1.16 7.26
CA GLN A 109 29.22 -2.11 6.93
C GLN A 109 29.77 -3.52 6.79
N SER A 110 28.93 -4.51 7.03
CA SER A 110 29.26 -5.92 6.79
C SER A 110 27.97 -6.74 6.70
N ARG A 111 28.07 -8.02 6.31
CA ARG A 111 26.94 -8.96 6.25
C ARG A 111 26.57 -9.55 7.62
N TRP A 112 26.72 -8.80 8.71
CA TRP A 112 26.56 -9.29 10.08
C TRP A 112 25.15 -9.83 10.39
N LEU A 113 24.11 -9.36 9.70
CA LEU A 113 22.74 -9.85 9.86
C LEU A 113 22.43 -11.07 8.96
N ALA A 114 23.27 -11.37 7.96
CA ALA A 114 23.02 -12.44 7.01
C ALA A 114 22.91 -13.84 7.64
N PRO A 115 23.73 -14.23 8.64
CA PRO A 115 23.56 -15.53 9.30
C PRO A 115 22.19 -15.70 9.96
N TYR A 116 21.65 -14.64 10.57
CA TYR A 116 20.31 -14.64 11.17
C TYR A 116 19.21 -14.83 10.12
N ILE A 117 19.32 -14.13 8.99
CA ILE A 117 18.35 -14.28 7.89
C ILE A 117 18.44 -15.69 7.27
N ALA A 118 19.65 -16.22 7.10
CA ALA A 118 19.86 -17.57 6.58
C ALA A 118 19.25 -18.63 7.51
N LEU A 119 19.45 -18.50 8.82
CA LEU A 119 18.85 -19.37 9.83
C LEU A 119 17.32 -19.38 9.73
N ASN A 120 16.69 -18.20 9.77
CA ASN A 120 15.23 -18.09 9.69
C ASN A 120 14.69 -18.57 8.34
N THR A 121 15.42 -18.35 7.24
CA THR A 121 15.03 -18.85 5.92
C THR A 121 15.07 -20.38 5.87
N GLY A 122 16.13 -21.00 6.41
CA GLY A 122 16.25 -22.45 6.49
C GLY A 122 15.24 -23.10 7.44
N MET A 123 14.86 -22.41 8.53
CA MET A 123 13.77 -22.84 9.40
C MET A 123 12.40 -22.71 8.70
N ARG A 124 12.17 -21.60 7.98
CA ARG A 124 10.96 -21.36 7.19
C ARG A 124 10.77 -22.38 6.05
N ALA A 125 11.85 -22.83 5.43
CA ALA A 125 11.83 -23.86 4.40
C ALA A 125 11.45 -25.24 4.96
N ARG A 126 11.87 -25.55 6.20
CA ARG A 126 11.59 -26.82 6.90
C ARG A 126 10.29 -26.84 7.70
N ALA A 127 9.60 -25.69 7.80
CA ALA A 127 8.35 -25.57 8.54
C ALA A 127 7.30 -26.58 8.02
N ALA A 128 6.67 -27.30 8.95
CA ALA A 128 5.68 -28.33 8.60
C ALA A 128 4.27 -27.75 8.41
N ASN A 129 4.04 -26.55 8.91
CA ASN A 129 2.73 -25.91 8.90
C ASN A 129 2.82 -24.40 8.60
N LYS A 130 1.68 -23.82 8.22
CA LYS A 130 1.59 -22.39 7.86
C LYS A 130 1.91 -21.46 9.03
N PHE A 131 1.69 -21.88 10.26
CA PHE A 131 1.99 -21.08 11.45
C PHE A 131 3.49 -20.91 11.63
N GLU A 132 4.27 -22.00 11.61
CA GLU A 132 5.73 -21.97 11.70
C GLU A 132 6.35 -21.18 10.53
N GLU A 133 5.85 -21.39 9.31
CA GLU A 133 6.31 -20.62 8.15
C GLU A 133 6.13 -19.12 8.39
N GLN A 134 4.96 -18.72 8.88
CA GLN A 134 4.64 -17.33 9.18
C GLN A 134 5.49 -16.79 10.34
N PHE A 135 5.73 -17.58 11.38
CA PHE A 135 6.55 -17.21 12.52
C PHE A 135 7.97 -16.81 12.11
N PHE A 136 8.67 -17.65 11.32
CA PHE A 136 10.03 -17.33 10.87
C PHE A 136 10.07 -16.17 9.88
N LYS A 137 9.01 -16.00 9.07
CA LYS A 137 8.85 -14.80 8.24
C LYS A 137 8.72 -13.54 9.10
N ASP A 138 7.91 -13.59 10.15
CA ASP A 138 7.67 -12.44 11.04
C ASP A 138 8.88 -12.09 11.89
N MET A 139 9.72 -13.07 12.26
CA MET A 139 10.99 -12.81 12.93
C MET A 139 11.92 -11.93 12.08
N ASN A 140 12.03 -12.21 10.78
CA ASN A 140 12.77 -11.35 9.86
C ASN A 140 12.14 -9.96 9.74
N ASN A 141 10.82 -9.89 9.51
CA ASN A 141 10.11 -8.61 9.34
C ASN A 141 10.15 -7.73 10.59
N SER A 142 10.15 -8.35 11.78
CA SER A 142 10.19 -7.67 13.07
C SER A 142 11.49 -6.91 13.29
N VAL A 143 12.63 -7.43 12.80
CA VAL A 143 13.91 -6.70 12.85
C VAL A 143 13.78 -5.37 12.14
N PHE A 144 13.31 -5.38 10.89
CA PHE A 144 13.06 -4.16 10.15
C PHE A 144 12.11 -3.19 10.89
N GLY A 145 10.95 -3.69 11.33
CA GLY A 145 9.97 -2.88 12.05
C GLY A 145 10.51 -2.25 13.34
N LYS A 146 11.35 -2.98 14.09
CA LYS A 146 11.98 -2.48 15.32
C LYS A 146 13.08 -1.47 15.08
N THR A 147 13.88 -1.64 14.03
CA THR A 147 14.92 -0.66 13.69
C THR A 147 14.33 0.68 13.23
N MET A 148 13.16 0.68 12.58
CA MET A 148 12.43 1.89 12.18
C MET A 148 11.53 2.49 13.27
N GLU A 149 11.58 1.98 14.49
CA GLU A 149 10.70 2.45 15.57
C GLU A 149 11.04 3.89 15.98
N SER A 150 10.05 4.78 15.87
CA SER A 150 10.21 6.19 16.26
C SER A 150 10.01 6.37 17.77
N MET A 151 11.11 6.48 18.52
CA MET A 151 11.10 6.73 19.97
C MET A 151 10.36 8.02 20.35
N ARG A 152 10.40 9.06 19.51
CA ARG A 152 9.66 10.32 19.69
C ARG A 152 8.15 10.17 19.72
N LYS A 153 7.64 9.09 19.11
CA LYS A 153 6.20 8.82 19.07
C LYS A 153 5.76 8.05 20.29
N ARG A 154 6.65 7.49 21.14
CA ARG A 154 6.21 6.82 22.37
C ARG A 154 5.59 7.84 23.32
N ILE A 155 4.59 7.39 24.07
CA ILE A 155 3.93 8.21 25.09
C ILE A 155 3.72 7.37 26.35
N ASN A 156 3.32 8.04 27.41
CA ASN A 156 2.85 7.41 28.63
C ASN A 156 1.34 7.62 28.76
N VAL A 157 0.57 6.53 28.92
CA VAL A 157 -0.86 6.59 29.22
C VAL A 157 -1.07 6.02 30.60
N GLU A 158 -1.77 6.77 31.44
CA GLU A 158 -2.23 6.29 32.74
C GLU A 158 -3.76 6.24 32.73
N LEU A 159 -4.33 5.08 33.08
CA LEU A 159 -5.75 4.93 33.33
C LEU A 159 -6.07 5.37 34.76
N VAL A 160 -7.03 6.26 34.92
CA VAL A 160 -7.31 6.95 36.17
C VAL A 160 -8.81 6.89 36.47
N SER A 161 -9.15 6.39 37.65
CA SER A 161 -10.51 6.40 38.19
C SER A 161 -10.69 7.33 39.39
N CYS A 162 -9.58 7.88 39.93
CA CYS A 162 -9.58 8.77 41.07
C CYS A 162 -9.43 10.24 40.64
N PRO A 163 -10.37 11.14 40.96
CA PRO A 163 -10.30 12.56 40.60
C PRO A 163 -9.03 13.27 41.12
N ALA A 164 -8.54 12.90 42.32
CA ALA A 164 -7.34 13.49 42.89
C ALA A 164 -6.08 13.14 42.07
N ARG A 165 -5.97 11.87 41.63
CA ARG A 165 -4.87 11.43 40.76
C ARG A 165 -4.94 12.11 39.40
N MET A 166 -6.15 12.24 38.83
CA MET A 166 -6.37 12.91 37.56
C MET A 166 -5.88 14.36 37.62
N ARG A 167 -6.26 15.11 38.66
CA ARG A 167 -5.81 16.49 38.88
C ARG A 167 -4.28 16.59 38.97
N LYS A 168 -3.63 15.66 39.68
CA LYS A 168 -2.17 15.61 39.78
C LYS A 168 -1.50 15.40 38.41
N LEU A 169 -2.08 14.56 37.55
CA LEU A 169 -1.52 14.27 36.22
C LEU A 169 -1.75 15.42 35.22
N ILE A 170 -2.91 16.07 35.26
CA ILE A 170 -3.22 17.24 34.42
C ILE A 170 -2.26 18.40 34.73
N ASN A 171 -1.89 18.57 36.00
CA ASN A 171 -0.97 19.63 36.41
C ASN A 171 0.51 19.36 36.05
N ARG A 172 0.85 18.21 35.44
CA ARG A 172 2.23 17.94 35.02
C ARG A 172 2.55 18.70 33.73
N PRO A 173 3.77 19.23 33.55
CA PRO A 173 4.19 19.86 32.29
C PRO A 173 4.21 18.87 31.11
N THR A 174 4.27 17.58 31.40
CA THR A 174 4.17 16.51 30.41
C THR A 174 2.75 16.17 30.01
N PHE A 175 1.73 16.77 30.63
CA PHE A 175 0.34 16.53 30.26
C PHE A 175 0.12 16.90 28.80
N LYS A 176 -0.58 16.01 28.09
CA LYS A 176 -0.97 16.24 26.72
C LYS A 176 -2.48 16.39 26.61
N GLN A 177 -3.21 15.44 27.19
CA GLN A 177 -4.66 15.41 27.15
C GLN A 177 -5.24 14.36 28.10
N CYS A 178 -6.56 14.44 28.27
CA CYS A 178 -7.38 13.44 28.93
C CYS A 178 -8.44 12.90 27.95
N THR A 179 -8.78 11.62 28.06
CA THR A 179 -9.87 10.99 27.31
C THR A 179 -10.74 10.18 28.26
N ASN A 180 -12.00 10.59 28.43
CA ASN A 180 -12.94 9.92 29.30
C ASN A 180 -13.55 8.71 28.59
N TYR A 181 -13.50 7.53 29.21
CA TYR A 181 -14.18 6.33 28.72
C TYR A 181 -15.53 6.11 29.40
N SER A 182 -15.64 6.48 30.67
CA SER A 182 -16.87 6.47 31.45
C SER A 182 -16.79 7.53 32.54
N GLU A 183 -17.88 7.71 33.31
CA GLU A 183 -17.92 8.63 34.45
C GLU A 183 -16.80 8.38 35.46
N ASN A 184 -16.37 7.13 35.60
CA ASN A 184 -15.39 6.69 36.60
C ASN A 184 -14.04 6.28 36.00
N LEU A 185 -13.80 6.50 34.70
CA LEU A 185 -12.55 6.07 34.07
C LEU A 185 -12.13 7.02 32.95
N ALA A 186 -10.90 7.54 33.08
CA ALA A 186 -10.26 8.36 32.07
C ALA A 186 -8.83 7.88 31.77
N ALA A 187 -8.39 8.02 30.51
CA ALA A 187 -6.99 7.91 30.13
C ALA A 187 -6.34 9.28 30.12
N VAL A 188 -5.34 9.49 30.97
CA VAL A 188 -4.48 10.68 30.93
C VAL A 188 -3.24 10.34 30.11
N THR A 189 -3.09 11.04 28.99
CA THR A 189 -1.93 10.90 28.10
C THR A 189 -0.89 11.96 28.43
N MET A 190 0.37 11.51 28.54
CA MET A 190 1.52 12.34 28.82
C MET A 190 2.62 12.16 27.78
N HIS A 191 3.35 13.24 27.52
CA HIS A 191 4.63 13.22 26.84
C HIS A 191 5.69 12.55 27.71
N ASN A 192 6.68 11.93 27.07
CA ASN A 192 7.87 11.48 27.77
C ASN A 192 8.76 12.70 28.06
N LYS A 193 9.14 12.87 29.33
CA LYS A 193 10.05 13.94 29.75
C LYS A 193 11.44 13.79 29.10
N GLU A 194 11.90 12.55 28.99
CA GLU A 194 13.18 12.18 28.40
C GLU A 194 12.92 11.16 27.29
N ILE A 195 13.60 11.33 26.16
CA ILE A 195 13.49 10.45 25.00
C ILE A 195 14.86 9.83 24.76
N ASP A 196 14.98 8.54 25.04
CA ASP A 196 16.17 7.76 24.71
C ASP A 196 16.10 7.28 23.25
N PHE A 197 17.12 7.59 22.45
CA PHE A 197 17.22 7.18 21.04
C PHE A 197 17.93 5.82 20.91
N CYS A 198 17.36 4.79 21.52
CA CYS A 198 17.93 3.44 21.56
C CYS A 198 17.60 2.55 20.34
N LYS A 199 17.19 3.13 19.21
CA LYS A 199 16.82 2.38 18.00
C LYS A 199 17.81 2.67 16.87
N PRO A 200 18.40 1.64 16.26
CA PRO A 200 19.37 1.82 15.17
C PRO A 200 18.63 2.09 13.84
N ILE A 201 18.07 3.30 13.71
CA ILE A 201 17.26 3.71 12.55
C ILE A 201 18.03 3.60 11.23
N TYR A 202 19.35 3.78 11.28
CA TYR A 202 20.23 3.63 10.12
C TYR A 202 20.15 2.23 9.48
N ILE A 203 19.89 1.17 10.26
CA ILE A 203 19.69 -0.19 9.72
C ILE A 203 18.40 -0.23 8.91
N GLY A 204 17.30 0.28 9.49
CA GLY A 204 16.00 0.32 8.82
C GLY A 204 16.02 1.17 7.55
N PHE A 205 16.74 2.30 7.59
CA PHE A 205 17.00 3.13 6.41
C PHE A 205 17.69 2.34 5.29
N VAL A 206 18.83 1.69 5.56
CA VAL A 206 19.56 0.93 4.54
C VAL A 206 18.74 -0.26 4.03
N ILE A 207 17.98 -0.94 4.88
CA ILE A 207 17.08 -2.02 4.44
C ILE A 207 16.05 -1.51 3.42
N LEU A 208 15.44 -0.33 3.67
CA LEU A 208 14.50 0.28 2.73
C LEU A 208 15.18 0.68 1.42
N GLU A 209 16.36 1.28 1.49
CA GLU A 209 17.10 1.70 0.30
C GLU A 209 17.49 0.51 -0.58
N ARG A 210 18.02 -0.57 0.01
CA ARG A 210 18.34 -1.81 -0.71
C ARG A 210 17.09 -2.50 -1.26
N SER A 211 15.94 -2.38 -0.58
CA SER A 211 14.67 -2.90 -1.10
C SER A 211 14.22 -2.14 -2.35
N LYS A 212 14.36 -0.80 -2.39
CA LYS A 212 14.02 -0.02 -3.58
C LYS A 212 14.92 -0.38 -4.75
N GLU A 213 16.22 -0.49 -4.50
CA GLU A 213 17.20 -0.88 -5.51
C GLU A 213 16.84 -2.21 -6.18
N LEU A 214 16.45 -3.22 -5.38
CA LEU A 214 16.01 -4.52 -5.92
C LEU A 214 14.77 -4.39 -6.81
N MET A 215 13.81 -3.55 -6.42
CA MET A 215 12.58 -3.33 -7.20
C MET A 215 12.88 -2.62 -8.52
N TYR A 216 13.72 -1.57 -8.50
CA TYR A 216 14.16 -0.86 -9.69
C TYR A 216 14.99 -1.75 -10.62
N GLU A 217 15.91 -2.53 -10.07
CA GLU A 217 16.73 -3.49 -10.81
C GLU A 217 15.85 -4.50 -11.56
N TYR A 218 14.85 -5.07 -10.88
CA TYR A 218 13.94 -6.02 -11.51
C TYR A 218 13.04 -5.36 -12.56
N HIS A 219 12.52 -4.15 -12.27
CA HIS A 219 11.65 -3.46 -13.21
C HIS A 219 12.39 -2.99 -14.46
N TYR A 220 13.44 -2.18 -14.31
CA TYR A 220 14.12 -1.54 -15.44
C TYR A 220 15.14 -2.46 -16.11
N ASN A 221 16.02 -3.10 -15.34
CA ASN A 221 17.16 -3.82 -15.90
C ASN A 221 16.85 -5.28 -16.30
N VAL A 222 15.74 -5.85 -15.80
CA VAL A 222 15.31 -7.21 -16.13
C VAL A 222 14.07 -7.20 -17.02
N MET A 223 12.94 -6.71 -16.49
CA MET A 223 11.64 -6.81 -17.19
C MET A 223 11.53 -5.82 -18.36
N LYS A 224 11.74 -4.52 -18.12
CA LYS A 224 11.64 -3.48 -19.14
C LYS A 224 12.70 -3.64 -20.23
N ARG A 225 13.93 -3.98 -19.85
CA ARG A 225 15.02 -4.29 -20.81
C ARG A 225 14.71 -5.46 -21.74
N HIS A 226 14.00 -6.49 -21.26
CA HIS A 226 13.68 -7.64 -22.10
C HIS A 226 12.50 -7.38 -23.04
N TYR A 227 11.42 -6.77 -22.53
CA TYR A 227 10.17 -6.61 -23.28
C TYR A 227 10.05 -5.25 -24.01
N GLY A 228 10.83 -4.23 -23.64
CA GLY A 228 10.76 -2.89 -24.21
C GLY A 228 9.37 -2.27 -24.08
N ASP A 229 8.75 -1.95 -25.21
CA ASP A 229 7.40 -1.37 -25.27
C ASP A 229 6.28 -2.41 -25.11
N ASN A 230 6.62 -3.70 -25.10
CA ASN A 230 5.66 -4.80 -24.92
C ASN A 230 5.32 -5.07 -23.44
N ILE A 231 5.76 -4.21 -22.50
CA ILE A 231 5.44 -4.32 -21.09
C ILE A 231 4.94 -3.00 -20.53
N SER A 232 3.91 -3.10 -19.68
CA SER A 232 3.38 -1.99 -18.88
C SER A 232 3.22 -2.44 -17.43
N LEU A 233 3.68 -1.62 -16.49
CA LEU A 233 3.46 -1.85 -15.06
C LEU A 233 2.07 -1.32 -14.67
N LEU A 234 1.13 -2.21 -14.40
CA LEU A 234 -0.24 -1.84 -14.03
C LEU A 234 -0.36 -1.37 -12.58
N TYR A 235 0.42 -1.97 -11.67
CA TYR A 235 0.33 -1.69 -10.25
C TYR A 235 1.57 -2.15 -9.48
N THR A 236 1.89 -1.44 -8.39
CA THR A 236 2.93 -1.83 -7.44
C THR A 236 2.51 -1.52 -6.00
N ASP A 237 2.83 -2.43 -5.07
CA ASP A 237 2.76 -2.16 -3.63
C ASP A 237 3.93 -2.80 -2.90
N THR A 238 4.89 -1.96 -2.52
CA THR A 238 6.08 -2.29 -1.70
C THR A 238 7.02 -3.32 -2.35
N ASP A 239 6.61 -4.59 -2.38
CA ASP A 239 7.38 -5.76 -2.83
C ASP A 239 6.64 -6.57 -3.91
N SER A 240 5.57 -6.02 -4.47
CA SER A 240 4.75 -6.64 -5.52
C SER A 240 4.65 -5.77 -6.77
N LEU A 241 4.60 -6.42 -7.93
CA LEU A 241 4.46 -5.81 -9.25
C LEU A 241 3.42 -6.59 -10.04
N ILE A 242 2.50 -5.88 -10.70
CA ILE A 242 1.51 -6.45 -11.61
C ILE A 242 1.81 -5.91 -13.00
N TYR A 243 2.14 -6.81 -13.92
CA TYR A 243 2.51 -6.46 -15.29
C TYR A 243 1.44 -6.87 -16.28
N HIS A 244 1.30 -6.06 -17.32
CA HIS A 244 0.72 -6.48 -18.59
C HIS A 244 1.86 -6.68 -19.58
N VAL A 245 2.06 -7.92 -20.02
CA VAL A 245 3.13 -8.30 -20.96
C VAL A 245 2.49 -8.80 -22.25
N LYS A 246 2.86 -8.19 -23.38
CA LYS A 246 2.44 -8.60 -24.72
C LYS A 246 3.46 -9.60 -25.27
N THR A 247 3.17 -10.89 -25.13
CA THR A 247 4.01 -11.98 -25.66
C THR A 247 3.13 -13.16 -26.08
N ARG A 248 3.71 -14.14 -26.79
CA ARG A 248 3.04 -15.39 -27.15
C ARG A 248 2.84 -16.29 -25.93
N ASP A 249 3.89 -16.47 -25.14
CA ASP A 249 3.87 -17.24 -23.90
C ASP A 249 4.94 -16.69 -22.95
N PHE A 250 4.50 -16.16 -21.81
CA PHE A 250 5.38 -15.58 -20.79
C PHE A 250 6.35 -16.61 -20.20
N TYR A 251 5.91 -17.85 -20.01
CA TYR A 251 6.75 -18.87 -19.41
C TYR A 251 7.76 -19.43 -20.42
N ASP A 252 7.48 -19.35 -21.72
CA ASP A 252 8.47 -19.64 -22.77
C ASP A 252 9.59 -18.61 -22.73
N ASP A 253 9.24 -17.32 -22.62
CA ASP A 253 10.24 -16.25 -22.49
C ASP A 253 11.09 -16.44 -21.23
N VAL A 254 10.47 -16.77 -20.10
CA VAL A 254 11.18 -17.05 -18.84
C VAL A 254 12.10 -18.26 -18.98
N ALA A 255 11.64 -19.37 -19.57
CA ALA A 255 12.45 -20.57 -19.74
C ALA A 255 13.65 -20.36 -20.67
N ASN A 256 13.45 -19.57 -21.73
CA ASN A 256 14.48 -19.32 -22.75
C ASN A 256 15.45 -18.20 -22.40
N ASN A 257 15.14 -17.38 -21.38
CA ASN A 257 15.99 -16.28 -20.93
C ASN A 257 16.48 -16.49 -19.48
N PRO A 258 17.73 -16.91 -19.27
CA PRO A 258 18.31 -17.07 -17.94
C PRO A 258 18.23 -15.80 -17.08
N ASN A 259 18.25 -14.60 -17.67
CA ASN A 259 18.13 -13.36 -16.90
C ASN A 259 16.75 -13.20 -16.24
N LEU A 260 15.69 -13.75 -16.83
CA LEU A 260 14.35 -13.77 -16.24
C LEU A 260 14.27 -14.89 -15.19
N LEU A 261 14.59 -16.13 -15.57
CA LEU A 261 14.46 -17.29 -14.69
C LEU A 261 15.33 -17.18 -13.43
N ASN A 262 16.53 -16.63 -13.54
CA ASN A 262 17.44 -16.48 -12.40
C ASN A 262 16.98 -15.44 -11.37
N ARG A 263 15.95 -14.64 -11.68
CA ARG A 263 15.35 -13.67 -10.76
C ARG A 263 14.04 -14.15 -10.14
N MET A 264 13.53 -15.31 -10.56
CA MET A 264 12.23 -15.83 -10.13
C MET A 264 12.31 -17.00 -9.13
N ASP A 265 11.41 -17.00 -8.15
CA ASP A 265 11.06 -18.20 -7.36
C ASP A 265 9.89 -18.90 -8.05
N ALA A 266 10.21 -19.93 -8.84
CA ALA A 266 9.25 -20.73 -9.60
C ALA A 266 8.83 -22.02 -8.87
N SER A 267 9.08 -22.11 -7.55
CA SER A 267 8.86 -23.34 -6.78
C SER A 267 7.39 -23.71 -6.58
N ASN A 268 6.47 -22.79 -6.86
CA ASN A 268 5.02 -23.00 -6.73
C ASN A 268 4.33 -23.33 -8.05
N LEU A 269 5.08 -23.42 -9.15
CA LEU A 269 4.56 -23.93 -10.40
C LEU A 269 4.34 -25.46 -10.30
N PRO A 270 3.47 -26.03 -11.15
CA PRO A 270 3.34 -27.48 -11.26
C PRO A 270 4.68 -28.17 -11.56
N PRO A 271 4.97 -29.37 -11.01
CA PRO A 271 6.26 -30.05 -11.23
C PRO A 271 6.58 -30.38 -12.70
N ASP A 272 5.56 -30.50 -13.53
CA ASP A 272 5.63 -30.72 -14.98
C ASP A 272 5.85 -29.42 -15.78
N HIS A 273 5.78 -28.26 -15.14
CA HIS A 273 5.97 -26.97 -15.78
C HIS A 273 7.45 -26.72 -16.13
N ARG A 274 7.74 -26.24 -17.34
CA ARG A 274 9.11 -26.04 -17.85
C ARG A 274 10.01 -25.14 -16.99
N CYS A 275 9.43 -24.13 -16.34
CA CYS A 275 10.16 -23.21 -15.44
C CYS A 275 10.27 -23.71 -13.99
N TYR A 276 9.67 -24.86 -13.66
CA TYR A 276 9.63 -25.34 -12.28
C TYR A 276 11.04 -25.59 -11.75
N THR A 277 11.34 -25.02 -10.58
CA THR A 277 12.58 -25.29 -9.87
C THR A 277 12.43 -25.02 -8.38
N LEU A 278 13.03 -25.89 -7.56
CA LEU A 278 13.10 -25.72 -6.11
C LEU A 278 14.32 -24.92 -5.65
N ALA A 279 15.26 -24.59 -6.55
CA ALA A 279 16.53 -23.97 -6.22
C ALA A 279 16.41 -22.63 -5.47
N ARG A 280 15.30 -21.91 -5.67
CA ARG A 280 15.06 -20.56 -5.12
C ARG A 280 13.89 -20.49 -4.15
N MET A 281 13.32 -21.64 -3.79
CA MET A 281 12.13 -21.73 -2.95
C MET A 281 12.30 -20.93 -1.67
N LYS A 282 11.47 -19.91 -1.49
CA LYS A 282 11.42 -19.06 -0.27
C LYS A 282 12.72 -18.30 0.03
N LEU A 283 13.67 -18.23 -0.92
CA LEU A 283 14.89 -17.43 -0.75
C LEU A 283 14.59 -15.93 -0.87
N PRO A 284 15.18 -15.07 -0.01
CA PRO A 284 15.01 -13.63 -0.13
C PRO A 284 15.60 -13.08 -1.43
N GLY A 285 14.92 -12.11 -2.04
CA GLY A 285 15.39 -11.38 -3.22
C GLY A 285 14.93 -11.93 -4.57
N TYR A 286 14.21 -13.05 -4.58
CA TYR A 286 13.62 -13.62 -5.78
C TYR A 286 12.12 -13.31 -5.88
N PHE A 287 11.65 -13.06 -7.09
CA PHE A 287 10.26 -12.71 -7.38
C PHE A 287 9.44 -13.97 -7.61
N LYS A 288 8.44 -14.18 -6.78
CA LYS A 288 7.54 -15.31 -6.91
C LYS A 288 6.34 -14.92 -7.76
N ASP A 289 5.95 -15.79 -8.68
CA ASP A 289 4.65 -15.69 -9.34
C ASP A 289 3.54 -16.05 -8.34
N GLU A 290 2.79 -15.07 -7.85
CA GLU A 290 1.72 -15.31 -6.86
C GLU A 290 0.51 -16.07 -7.43
N ILE A 291 0.32 -16.09 -8.75
CA ILE A 291 -0.82 -16.75 -9.39
C ILE A 291 -0.50 -18.18 -9.85
N ALA A 292 0.76 -18.59 -9.74
CA ALA A 292 1.24 -19.97 -9.87
C ALA A 292 0.96 -20.60 -11.25
N GLY A 293 1.32 -19.90 -12.34
CA GLY A 293 1.10 -20.41 -13.70
C GLY A 293 -0.25 -20.03 -14.31
N ARG A 294 -1.19 -19.54 -13.50
CA ARG A 294 -2.55 -19.25 -13.95
C ARG A 294 -2.65 -17.91 -14.68
N ASN A 295 -3.69 -17.75 -15.49
CA ASN A 295 -3.88 -16.54 -16.26
C ASN A 295 -4.74 -15.49 -15.53
N MET A 296 -4.21 -14.27 -15.42
CA MET A 296 -5.01 -13.10 -15.00
C MET A 296 -5.71 -12.51 -16.23
N HIS A 297 -7.02 -12.66 -16.33
CA HIS A 297 -7.78 -12.18 -17.49
C HIS A 297 -8.12 -10.70 -17.42
N ARG A 298 -8.31 -10.18 -16.20
CA ARG A 298 -8.74 -8.79 -15.99
C ARG A 298 -8.08 -8.21 -14.75
N PHE A 299 -7.72 -6.93 -14.82
CA PHE A 299 -7.16 -6.16 -13.71
C PHE A 299 -7.75 -4.76 -13.72
N ILE A 300 -8.12 -4.25 -12.54
CA ILE A 300 -8.54 -2.86 -12.32
C ILE A 300 -7.86 -2.32 -11.07
N GLY A 301 -7.04 -1.30 -11.24
CA GLY A 301 -6.48 -0.49 -10.15
C GLY A 301 -7.23 0.83 -10.04
N LEU A 302 -7.84 1.11 -8.88
CA LEU A 302 -8.50 2.40 -8.65
C LEU A 302 -7.57 3.42 -7.98
N ARG A 303 -6.74 2.95 -7.05
CA ARG A 303 -5.73 3.73 -6.32
C ARG A 303 -4.85 2.82 -5.50
N ALA A 304 -3.80 3.38 -4.89
CA ALA A 304 -2.97 2.66 -3.93
C ALA A 304 -3.80 1.87 -2.90
N LYS A 305 -3.61 0.55 -2.90
CA LYS A 305 -4.24 -0.47 -2.03
C LYS A 305 -5.76 -0.62 -2.21
N SER A 306 -6.28 -0.25 -3.38
CA SER A 306 -7.65 -0.46 -3.83
C SER A 306 -7.68 -0.95 -5.28
N TYR A 307 -7.80 -2.27 -5.48
CA TYR A 307 -7.75 -2.90 -6.80
C TYR A 307 -8.47 -4.26 -6.80
N ALA A 308 -8.84 -4.72 -7.99
CA ALA A 308 -9.48 -6.01 -8.24
C ALA A 308 -8.86 -6.71 -9.44
N TYR A 309 -8.81 -8.04 -9.42
CA TYR A 309 -8.30 -8.84 -10.53
C TYR A 309 -9.02 -10.19 -10.61
N ASP A 310 -9.09 -10.74 -11.82
CA ASP A 310 -9.73 -12.01 -12.13
C ASP A 310 -8.69 -13.02 -12.61
N ILE A 311 -8.59 -14.15 -11.91
CA ILE A 311 -7.75 -15.29 -12.28
C ILE A 311 -8.67 -16.44 -12.66
N GLU A 312 -8.77 -16.74 -13.96
CA GLU A 312 -9.55 -17.88 -14.47
C GLU A 312 -10.98 -17.96 -13.88
N GLY A 313 -11.67 -16.82 -13.76
CA GLY A 313 -13.02 -16.70 -13.22
C GLY A 313 -13.08 -16.46 -11.71
N THR A 314 -11.94 -16.53 -11.00
CA THR A 314 -11.86 -16.24 -9.56
C THR A 314 -11.48 -14.78 -9.33
N VAL A 315 -12.48 -13.99 -8.91
CA VAL A 315 -12.31 -12.58 -8.58
C VAL A 315 -11.64 -12.40 -7.21
N ASN A 316 -10.58 -11.61 -7.19
CA ASN A 316 -9.83 -11.21 -6.01
C ASN A 316 -9.90 -9.69 -5.84
N ILE A 317 -10.33 -9.24 -4.67
CA ILE A 317 -10.49 -7.81 -4.38
C ILE A 317 -9.61 -7.41 -3.18
N ARG A 318 -8.99 -6.25 -3.30
CA ARG A 318 -8.15 -5.62 -2.28
C ARG A 318 -8.64 -4.21 -2.07
N SER A 319 -9.15 -3.91 -0.87
CA SER A 319 -9.52 -2.54 -0.49
C SER A 319 -9.09 -2.27 0.94
N LYS A 320 -8.02 -1.49 1.11
CA LYS A 320 -7.43 -1.25 2.43
C LYS A 320 -8.37 -0.43 3.32
N GLY A 321 -8.62 -0.97 4.51
CA GLY A 321 -9.39 -0.30 5.55
C GLY A 321 -10.89 -0.60 5.48
N VAL A 322 -11.30 -1.46 4.54
CA VAL A 322 -12.61 -2.09 4.43
C VAL A 322 -12.55 -3.45 5.11
N ARG A 323 -13.60 -3.84 5.84
CA ARG A 323 -13.63 -5.12 6.55
C ARG A 323 -13.67 -6.28 5.56
N GLY A 324 -12.93 -7.36 5.84
CA GLY A 324 -12.83 -8.50 4.90
C GLY A 324 -14.16 -9.19 4.59
N HIS A 325 -15.11 -9.23 5.54
CA HIS A 325 -16.48 -9.70 5.29
C HIS A 325 -17.17 -8.86 4.21
N VAL A 326 -17.03 -7.53 4.29
CA VAL A 326 -17.58 -6.62 3.29
C VAL A 326 -16.93 -6.91 1.94
N ILE A 327 -15.61 -7.01 1.85
CA ILE A 327 -14.97 -7.31 0.56
C ILE A 327 -15.49 -8.61 -0.06
N ARG A 328 -15.55 -9.70 0.73
CA ARG A 328 -15.92 -11.03 0.21
C ARG A 328 -17.36 -11.13 -0.25
N ASN A 329 -18.26 -10.52 0.52
CA ASN A 329 -19.66 -10.69 0.27
C ASN A 329 -20.13 -9.65 -0.74
N HIS A 330 -19.66 -8.42 -0.58
CA HIS A 330 -20.41 -7.26 -1.00
C HIS A 330 -19.78 -6.47 -2.15
N LEU A 331 -18.54 -6.77 -2.50
CA LEU A 331 -17.84 -6.15 -3.61
C LEU A 331 -17.69 -7.13 -4.76
N THR A 332 -17.89 -6.64 -5.97
CA THR A 332 -17.64 -7.38 -7.20
C THR A 332 -16.59 -6.69 -8.06
N PHE A 333 -16.06 -7.43 -9.03
CA PHE A 333 -15.18 -6.86 -10.06
C PHE A 333 -15.91 -5.76 -10.86
N ASN A 334 -17.19 -5.99 -11.20
CA ASN A 334 -18.00 -5.02 -11.94
C ASN A 334 -18.23 -3.72 -11.19
N ASP A 335 -18.27 -3.74 -9.85
CA ASP A 335 -18.36 -2.49 -9.07
C ASP A 335 -17.10 -1.62 -9.23
N HIS A 336 -15.93 -2.25 -9.36
CA HIS A 336 -14.68 -1.54 -9.65
C HIS A 336 -14.69 -0.96 -11.08
N MET A 337 -15.17 -1.76 -12.05
CA MET A 337 -15.32 -1.33 -13.44
C MET A 337 -16.24 -0.11 -13.56
N ARG A 338 -17.42 -0.17 -12.93
CA ARG A 338 -18.35 0.96 -12.88
C ARG A 338 -17.74 2.18 -12.23
N CYS A 339 -17.06 2.00 -11.09
CA CYS A 339 -16.38 3.11 -10.41
C CYS A 339 -15.34 3.80 -11.31
N LEU A 340 -14.60 3.04 -12.11
CA LEU A 340 -13.58 3.57 -13.01
C LEU A 340 -14.20 4.36 -14.18
N PHE A 341 -15.23 3.82 -14.83
CA PHE A 341 -15.75 4.34 -16.10
C PHE A 341 -17.03 5.18 -16.02
N ALA A 342 -17.69 5.29 -14.86
CA ALA A 342 -18.92 6.09 -14.74
C ALA A 342 -18.73 7.53 -15.22
N ASP A 343 -19.52 8.01 -16.18
CA ASP A 343 -19.36 9.33 -16.79
C ASP A 343 -19.35 10.45 -15.75
N ASP A 344 -18.71 11.57 -16.09
CA ASP A 344 -18.73 12.74 -15.20
C ASP A 344 -20.06 13.53 -15.33
N ASP A 345 -20.86 13.28 -16.39
CA ASP A 345 -22.10 13.99 -16.74
C ASP A 345 -23.42 13.22 -16.38
N ASP A 346 -23.35 12.03 -15.79
CA ASP A 346 -24.51 11.37 -15.15
C ASP A 346 -24.94 12.07 -13.82
N ASP A 347 -24.33 13.23 -13.53
CA ASP A 347 -24.49 14.02 -12.30
C ASP A 347 -25.22 15.38 -12.55
N ASP A 348 -25.80 15.64 -13.75
CA ASP A 348 -26.36 16.98 -14.11
C ASP A 348 -27.80 17.02 -14.71
N ASP A 349 -28.62 15.97 -14.66
CA ASP A 349 -30.07 16.09 -14.99
C ASP A 349 -30.92 16.12 -13.71
N ASP A 350 -31.07 17.33 -13.16
CA ASP A 350 -32.29 17.76 -12.46
C ASP A 350 -33.42 17.81 -13.50
N ASP A 351 -34.32 16.82 -13.50
CA ASP A 351 -35.70 17.04 -13.90
C ASP A 351 -36.58 16.77 -12.68
N ASP A 352 -36.88 17.87 -11.98
CA ASP A 352 -38.11 18.04 -11.22
C ASP A 352 -39.29 17.72 -12.14
N ASP A 353 -39.96 16.57 -11.96
CA ASP A 353 -41.39 16.50 -12.27
C ASP A 353 -42.15 15.55 -11.33
N ASP A 354 -43.20 16.16 -10.79
CA ASP A 354 -44.40 15.65 -10.14
C ASP A 354 -44.38 15.08 -8.70
N GLY A 355 -44.90 15.89 -7.77
CA GLY A 355 -45.92 15.40 -6.83
C GLY A 355 -45.62 15.44 -5.33
N SER A 356 -45.83 16.61 -4.71
CA SER A 356 -46.35 16.81 -3.34
C SER A 356 -45.62 16.17 -2.14
N ASP A 357 -44.81 16.95 -1.41
CA ASP A 357 -45.21 17.62 -0.17
C ASP A 357 -44.00 18.09 0.65
N ALA A 358 -44.15 19.26 1.25
CA ALA A 358 -43.12 20.08 1.86
C ALA A 358 -42.52 19.47 3.14
N GLU A 359 -41.23 19.70 3.39
CA GLU A 359 -40.81 20.77 4.31
C GLU A 359 -39.27 20.97 4.38
N ASP A 360 -38.94 22.21 4.73
CA ASP A 360 -37.71 22.99 4.68
C ASP A 360 -36.52 22.40 5.45
N TYR A 361 -35.37 22.23 4.77
CA TYR A 361 -34.06 22.47 5.38
C TYR A 361 -33.09 23.05 4.34
N ARG A 362 -33.15 24.37 4.19
CA ARG A 362 -31.98 25.17 3.84
C ARG A 362 -30.85 24.86 4.83
N ASP A 363 -29.75 24.29 4.32
CA ASP A 363 -28.41 24.86 4.48
C ASP A 363 -27.44 24.16 3.51
N LYS A 364 -27.20 24.85 2.40
CA LYS A 364 -26.12 24.61 1.46
C LYS A 364 -24.82 25.06 2.13
N GLU A 365 -23.89 24.16 2.41
CA GLU A 365 -22.49 24.56 2.60
C GLU A 365 -21.77 24.42 1.25
N PHE A 366 -21.98 25.45 0.43
CA PHE A 366 -21.27 25.72 -0.82
C PHE A 366 -20.01 26.52 -0.50
N ASP A 367 -18.83 25.92 -0.65
CA ASP A 367 -17.56 26.65 -0.55
C ASP A 367 -17.22 27.28 -1.91
N ALA A 368 -17.51 28.58 -2.01
CA ALA A 368 -17.25 29.41 -3.19
C ALA A 368 -15.74 29.58 -3.51
N SER A 369 -14.82 28.98 -2.76
CA SER A 369 -13.38 29.06 -3.03
C SER A 369 -12.79 27.91 -3.87
N THR A 370 -13.51 26.78 -4.05
CA THR A 370 -12.92 25.58 -4.68
C THR A 370 -13.70 24.92 -5.82
N GLY A 371 -14.95 25.32 -6.08
CA GLY A 371 -15.63 25.12 -7.38
C GLY A 371 -15.69 23.71 -8.00
N ARG A 372 -15.85 22.60 -7.25
CA ARG A 372 -16.15 21.25 -7.83
C ARG A 372 -17.03 20.33 -6.96
N LEU A 373 -17.85 19.52 -7.64
CA LEU A 373 -18.91 18.60 -7.17
C LEU A 373 -18.41 17.17 -6.84
N ILE A 374 -19.24 16.38 -6.13
CA ILE A 374 -18.93 15.04 -5.59
C ILE A 374 -19.77 13.95 -6.28
N ALA A 375 -19.10 12.95 -6.87
CA ALA A 375 -19.66 11.76 -7.51
C ALA A 375 -20.52 10.90 -6.55
N ARG A 376 -21.84 11.04 -6.64
CA ARG A 376 -22.79 10.56 -5.61
C ARG A 376 -23.62 9.35 -6.03
N ASP A 377 -23.81 9.11 -7.34
CA ASP A 377 -24.98 8.33 -7.77
C ASP A 377 -24.70 6.90 -8.24
N CYS A 378 -23.48 6.56 -8.66
CA CYS A 378 -23.04 5.15 -8.77
C CYS A 378 -23.09 4.41 -7.42
N ALA A 379 -22.78 5.12 -6.32
CA ALA A 379 -22.89 4.60 -4.97
C ALA A 379 -24.35 4.36 -4.59
N ARG A 380 -25.29 5.22 -5.02
CA ARG A 380 -26.73 5.12 -4.70
C ARG A 380 -27.41 3.92 -5.35
N ILE A 381 -27.04 3.51 -6.56
CA ILE A 381 -27.61 2.32 -7.21
C ILE A 381 -27.21 1.05 -6.46
N VAL A 382 -25.95 0.98 -6.03
CA VAL A 382 -25.45 -0.12 -5.22
C VAL A 382 -26.09 -0.11 -3.82
N ILE A 383 -26.23 1.07 -3.19
CA ILE A 383 -26.95 1.31 -1.92
C ILE A 383 -28.44 0.92 -2.02
N LYS A 384 -29.15 1.26 -3.10
CA LYS A 384 -30.55 0.85 -3.32
C LYS A 384 -30.66 -0.68 -3.42
N ARG A 385 -29.70 -1.35 -4.07
CA ARG A 385 -29.63 -2.82 -4.16
C ARG A 385 -29.34 -3.47 -2.80
N ILE A 386 -28.44 -2.86 -2.02
CA ILE A 386 -28.10 -3.21 -0.63
C ILE A 386 -29.33 -3.13 0.29
N HIS A 387 -30.00 -1.98 0.34
CA HIS A 387 -31.11 -1.77 1.26
C HIS A 387 -32.34 -2.58 0.83
N ARG A 388 -32.56 -2.77 -0.48
CA ARG A 388 -33.61 -3.65 -1.01
C ARG A 388 -33.37 -5.12 -0.62
N ASN A 389 -32.13 -5.60 -0.65
CA ASN A 389 -31.77 -6.93 -0.17
C ASN A 389 -31.87 -7.07 1.35
N ALA A 390 -31.64 -5.98 2.11
CA ALA A 390 -31.80 -5.95 3.57
C ALA A 390 -33.28 -5.95 4.01
N ALA A 391 -34.16 -5.23 3.30
CA ALA A 391 -35.58 -5.10 3.64
C ALA A 391 -36.38 -6.41 3.41
N ILE A 392 -36.00 -7.20 2.41
CA ILE A 392 -36.62 -8.52 2.14
C ILE A 392 -36.28 -9.54 3.26
N ALA A 393 -35.21 -9.31 4.02
CA ALA A 393 -34.73 -10.23 5.06
C ALA A 393 -35.34 -10.00 6.47
N VAL A 394 -36.20 -8.98 6.67
CA VAL A 394 -36.64 -8.53 8.01
C VAL A 394 -38.15 -8.69 8.27
N ILE A 395 -38.95 -9.19 7.33
CA ILE A 395 -40.39 -9.44 7.58
C ILE A 395 -40.57 -10.86 8.14
N PRO A 396 -40.96 -11.06 9.42
CA PRO A 396 -41.41 -12.37 9.89
C PRO A 396 -42.87 -12.57 9.47
N PRO A 397 -43.28 -13.77 9.00
CA PRO A 397 -44.68 -14.03 8.73
C PRO A 397 -45.42 -14.21 10.06
N THR A 398 -46.40 -13.36 10.34
CA THR A 398 -47.34 -13.53 11.45
C THR A 398 -48.18 -14.79 11.20
N THR A 399 -48.11 -15.75 12.12
CA THR A 399 -48.92 -16.99 12.12
C THR A 399 -50.34 -16.74 12.65
N GLN A 400 -51.36 -17.20 11.94
CA GLN A 400 -52.64 -17.67 12.49
C GLN A 400 -53.04 -19.00 11.81
N HIS A 401 -53.53 -19.96 12.60
CA HIS A 401 -53.87 -21.34 12.23
C HIS A 401 -55.40 -21.54 11.99
N PRO A 402 -55.87 -22.70 11.45
CA PRO A 402 -56.83 -22.81 10.32
C PRO A 402 -58.20 -23.46 10.66
N PRO A 403 -59.07 -23.79 9.67
CA PRO A 403 -59.19 -25.20 9.16
C PRO A 403 -59.59 -25.30 7.65
N PRO A 404 -59.99 -26.48 7.07
CA PRO A 404 -59.16 -27.61 6.61
C PRO A 404 -59.22 -27.91 5.06
N GLN A 405 -58.05 -28.37 4.52
CA GLN A 405 -57.63 -29.19 3.31
C GLN A 405 -58.57 -29.50 2.10
N PRO A 406 -58.14 -29.96 0.87
CA PRO A 406 -56.85 -30.59 0.40
C PRO A 406 -56.41 -30.18 -1.07
N PRO A 407 -55.57 -30.88 -1.90
CA PRO A 407 -54.38 -31.76 -1.73
C PRO A 407 -53.10 -31.16 -2.46
N PRO A 408 -52.04 -31.93 -2.81
CA PRO A 408 -50.63 -31.61 -2.52
C PRO A 408 -49.93 -30.62 -3.48
N PRO A 409 -48.90 -29.85 -3.02
CA PRO A 409 -47.98 -29.13 -3.90
C PRO A 409 -46.63 -29.88 -4.09
N PRO A 410 -45.81 -29.47 -5.07
CA PRO A 410 -44.68 -30.25 -5.61
C PRO A 410 -43.38 -30.01 -4.78
N PRO A 411 -42.20 -30.42 -5.32
CA PRO A 411 -41.19 -31.32 -4.74
C PRO A 411 -40.30 -30.66 -3.63
N PRO A 412 -39.36 -31.38 -2.97
CA PRO A 412 -38.77 -30.94 -1.70
C PRO A 412 -37.86 -29.70 -1.86
N PRO A 413 -37.71 -28.89 -0.80
CA PRO A 413 -36.92 -27.67 -0.86
C PRO A 413 -35.42 -27.99 -1.08
N PRO A 414 -34.71 -27.15 -1.87
CA PRO A 414 -33.27 -27.23 -2.02
C PRO A 414 -32.56 -26.91 -0.68
N PRO A 415 -31.29 -27.33 -0.52
CA PRO A 415 -30.51 -27.09 0.70
C PRO A 415 -30.45 -25.59 1.04
N PRO A 416 -30.27 -25.21 2.32
CA PRO A 416 -30.42 -23.83 2.76
C PRO A 416 -29.49 -22.90 1.96
N PRO A 417 -30.01 -21.89 1.24
CA PRO A 417 -29.16 -20.88 0.65
C PRO A 417 -28.51 -20.09 1.79
N GLN A 418 -27.19 -20.12 1.79
CA GLN A 418 -26.30 -19.41 2.70
C GLN A 418 -26.80 -17.98 2.94
N SER A 419 -26.98 -17.62 4.22
CA SER A 419 -27.39 -16.28 4.62
C SER A 419 -26.36 -15.25 4.16
N TYR A 420 -26.81 -14.32 3.33
CA TYR A 420 -25.98 -13.27 2.76
C TYR A 420 -26.47 -11.91 3.24
N MET A 421 -25.59 -11.19 3.94
CA MET A 421 -25.77 -9.82 4.44
C MET A 421 -25.60 -8.77 3.31
N PRO A 422 -25.94 -7.49 3.49
CA PRO A 422 -25.88 -6.46 2.44
C PRO A 422 -24.55 -5.65 2.41
N TYR A 423 -24.10 -5.22 1.22
CA TYR A 423 -23.00 -4.24 1.04
C TYR A 423 -23.31 -2.86 1.65
N THR A 424 -22.37 -1.93 1.74
CA THR A 424 -22.56 -0.56 2.24
C THR A 424 -21.47 0.29 1.60
N ALA A 425 -21.81 1.30 0.79
CA ALA A 425 -20.81 2.20 0.17
C ALA A 425 -20.06 3.07 1.21
N TYR A 426 -20.64 3.16 2.40
CA TYR A 426 -19.98 3.54 3.63
C TYR A 426 -20.24 2.46 4.67
N GLY A 427 -19.21 1.72 5.07
CA GLY A 427 -19.29 0.93 6.29
C GLY A 427 -19.00 1.84 7.47
N GLU A 428 -19.85 1.82 8.51
CA GLU A 428 -19.46 2.40 9.81
C GLU A 428 -18.32 1.55 10.36
N ASN A 429 -17.10 1.97 10.08
CA ASN A 429 -15.94 1.34 10.65
C ASN A 429 -15.79 1.89 12.06
N ILE A 430 -16.35 1.15 13.02
CA ILE A 430 -16.04 1.34 14.43
C ILE A 430 -14.67 0.70 14.66
N SER A 431 -13.67 1.54 14.88
CA SER A 431 -12.32 1.08 15.23
C SER A 431 -11.79 1.88 16.39
N ILE A 432 -11.22 1.18 17.36
CA ILE A 432 -10.44 1.80 18.41
C ILE A 432 -9.10 2.15 17.79
N ARG A 433 -8.86 3.44 17.55
CA ARG A 433 -7.62 3.92 16.95
C ARG A 433 -6.89 4.82 17.92
N SER A 434 -5.57 4.70 17.86
CA SER A 434 -4.61 5.57 18.50
C SER A 434 -4.12 6.59 17.46
N TYR A 435 -4.52 7.87 17.58
CA TYR A 435 -3.90 8.97 16.83
C TYR A 435 -3.10 9.81 17.79
N LYS A 436 -1.79 9.94 17.61
CA LYS A 436 -0.92 10.55 18.64
C LYS A 436 -1.19 9.95 20.04
N HIS A 437 -1.67 8.71 20.07
CA HIS A 437 -2.07 7.92 21.23
C HIS A 437 -3.25 8.42 22.06
N GLN A 438 -4.12 9.19 21.40
CA GLN A 438 -5.51 9.30 21.80
C GLN A 438 -6.23 8.02 21.35
N VAL A 439 -6.68 7.21 22.29
CA VAL A 439 -7.49 6.03 21.99
C VAL A 439 -8.94 6.47 21.91
N SER A 440 -9.43 6.58 20.69
CA SER A 440 -10.81 6.98 20.41
C SER A 440 -11.53 5.85 19.70
N THR A 441 -12.79 5.61 20.06
CA THR A 441 -13.71 4.84 19.23
C THR A 441 -14.07 5.70 18.04
N ILE A 442 -13.43 5.44 16.92
CA ILE A 442 -13.68 6.19 15.70
C ILE A 442 -14.73 5.45 14.94
N ARG A 443 -15.90 6.08 14.77
CA ARG A 443 -16.90 5.73 13.78
C ARG A 443 -16.52 6.45 12.49
N THR A 444 -15.91 5.72 11.56
CA THR A 444 -15.57 6.28 10.24
C THR A 444 -16.50 5.69 9.22
N SER A 445 -17.36 6.51 8.62
CA SER A 445 -18.00 6.18 7.34
C SER A 445 -16.89 6.18 6.29
N LYS A 446 -16.49 4.99 5.83
CA LYS A 446 -15.45 4.88 4.80
C LYS A 446 -16.03 4.62 3.43
N LEU A 447 -15.73 5.52 2.51
CA LEU A 447 -15.91 5.31 1.08
C LEU A 447 -15.12 4.06 0.67
N VAL A 448 -15.82 3.04 0.19
CA VAL A 448 -15.25 1.70 -0.05
C VAL A 448 -14.56 1.60 -1.42
N LEU A 449 -15.05 2.33 -2.43
CA LEU A 449 -14.47 2.44 -3.77
C LEU A 449 -14.26 3.92 -4.12
N ASN A 450 -13.10 4.24 -4.69
CA ASN A 450 -12.76 5.60 -5.09
C ASN A 450 -11.72 5.55 -6.23
N ARG A 451 -12.09 6.10 -7.40
CA ARG A 451 -11.21 6.19 -8.58
C ARG A 451 -10.17 7.32 -8.52
N PHE A 452 -10.30 8.27 -7.59
CA PHE A 452 -9.36 9.36 -7.44
C PHE A 452 -8.06 8.86 -6.78
N ASP A 453 -7.04 8.61 -7.61
CA ASP A 453 -5.67 8.42 -7.17
C ASP A 453 -4.91 9.75 -7.23
N ASP A 454 -4.70 10.37 -6.08
CA ASP A 454 -3.94 11.62 -5.97
C ASP A 454 -2.43 11.42 -6.09
N LYS A 455 -1.94 10.18 -6.17
CA LYS A 455 -0.51 9.89 -6.34
C LYS A 455 0.00 10.04 -7.77
N ARG A 456 -0.89 10.02 -8.75
CA ARG A 456 -0.58 10.14 -10.18
C ARG A 456 -1.58 11.11 -10.82
N HIS A 457 -1.26 11.61 -12.00
CA HIS A 457 -2.17 12.39 -12.84
C HIS A 457 -2.92 11.43 -13.77
N ILE A 458 -4.24 11.36 -13.66
CA ILE A 458 -5.08 10.46 -14.47
C ILE A 458 -5.46 11.17 -15.78
N LEU A 459 -5.21 10.54 -16.93
CA LEU A 459 -5.54 11.09 -18.24
C LEU A 459 -7.06 10.98 -18.55
N PRO A 460 -7.58 11.70 -19.56
CA PRO A 460 -9.01 11.70 -19.88
C PRO A 460 -9.61 10.31 -20.20
N ASN A 461 -8.80 9.36 -20.68
CA ASN A 461 -9.23 7.98 -20.91
C ASN A 461 -9.36 7.15 -19.61
N ARG A 462 -8.97 7.71 -18.46
CA ARG A 462 -9.06 7.15 -17.11
C ARG A 462 -8.26 5.87 -16.87
N ILE A 463 -7.49 5.44 -17.85
CA ILE A 463 -6.67 4.24 -17.80
C ILE A 463 -5.21 4.65 -17.68
N ASP A 464 -4.77 5.55 -18.57
CA ASP A 464 -3.39 5.99 -18.59
C ASP A 464 -3.15 7.04 -17.51
N THR A 465 -1.98 6.96 -16.89
CA THR A 465 -1.61 7.87 -15.81
C THR A 465 -0.17 8.34 -15.95
N LEU A 466 0.05 9.61 -15.66
CA LEU A 466 1.38 10.22 -15.65
C LEU A 466 1.84 10.45 -14.22
N ALA A 467 3.12 10.24 -13.94
CA ALA A 467 3.69 10.67 -12.66
C ALA A 467 3.70 12.21 -12.58
N HIS A 468 3.55 12.77 -11.37
CA HIS A 468 3.61 14.23 -11.20
C HIS A 468 4.97 14.78 -11.67
N GLY A 469 4.97 15.95 -12.31
CA GLY A 469 6.15 16.56 -12.93
C GLY A 469 6.49 16.02 -14.33
N HIS A 470 5.65 15.15 -14.91
CA HIS A 470 5.82 14.72 -16.30
C HIS A 470 5.60 15.89 -17.25
N TYR A 471 6.39 15.97 -18.33
CA TYR A 471 6.40 17.09 -19.28
C TYR A 471 5.09 17.25 -20.08
N ARG A 472 4.18 16.27 -19.99
CA ARG A 472 2.89 16.27 -20.71
C ARG A 472 1.73 16.78 -19.83
N ILE A 473 2.00 17.02 -18.54
CA ILE A 473 1.03 17.58 -17.60
C ILE A 473 1.06 19.10 -17.64
N ASP A 474 2.24 19.67 -17.93
CA ASP A 474 2.51 21.11 -17.93
C ASP A 474 2.34 21.74 -19.32
#